data_AF-A0A970TL20-F1
#
_entry.id   AF-A0A970TL20-F1
#
_cell.length_a   1.000
_cell.length_b   1.000
_cell.length_c   1.000
_cell.angle_alpha   90.00
_cell.angle_beta   90.00
_cell.angle_gamma   90.00
#
_symmetry.space_group_name_H-M   'P 1'
#
loop_
_entity.id
_entity.type
_entity.pdbx_description
1 polymer ?
#
loop_
_entity_poly.entity_id
_entity_poly.type
_entity_poly.pdbx_seq_one_letter_code
_entity_poly.pdbx_strand_id
1 'polypeptide(L)'
;MYNADRLTAKRGGALALALLILLLPVMGLAQPAPDPLTITAAWTGTDGTPQTAQSVAVIYPQYPNSYWLYVPQEAVSLDASLSITDNYAAYPGGFNLPQGQLLSQLGYVDAGTVLNDMPVFFQGLDAMGQPVADFMLFISTVAPTPEPPPEVTAEPTPVPPATVSVRYLDQSSMADLMGATTQ
;
A
#
# COMPACT_ATOMS: atom_id res chain seq x y z
N MET A 1 -20.39 -63.92 -46.04
CA MET A 1 -21.40 -63.26 -45.18
C MET A 1 -20.96 -61.83 -44.96
N TYR A 2 -21.65 -60.88 -45.58
CA TYR A 2 -21.41 -59.44 -45.51
C TYR A 2 -22.58 -58.86 -44.70
N ASN A 3 -22.34 -58.27 -43.54
CA ASN A 3 -23.35 -57.54 -42.77
C ASN A 3 -22.99 -56.06 -42.84
N ALA A 4 -23.68 -55.33 -43.71
CA ALA A 4 -23.55 -53.88 -43.84
C ALA A 4 -24.52 -53.16 -42.88
N ASP A 5 -23.91 -52.40 -41.98
CA ASP A 5 -24.26 -51.04 -41.57
C ASP A 5 -25.65 -50.73 -41.01
N ARG A 6 -25.70 -50.68 -39.67
CA ARG A 6 -26.57 -49.75 -38.94
C ARG A 6 -25.96 -48.35 -39.01
N LEU A 7 -26.59 -47.43 -39.77
CA LEU A 7 -26.28 -46.01 -39.72
C LEU A 7 -26.51 -45.47 -38.30
N THR A 8 -25.43 -45.18 -37.58
CA THR A 8 -25.47 -44.50 -36.28
C THR A 8 -25.23 -43.01 -36.48
N ALA A 9 -26.20 -42.21 -36.02
CA ALA A 9 -26.20 -40.75 -36.06
C ALA A 9 -24.93 -40.15 -35.45
N LYS A 10 -24.17 -39.38 -36.24
CA LYS A 10 -23.01 -38.60 -35.78
C LYS A 10 -23.10 -37.15 -36.26
N ARG A 11 -24.09 -36.37 -35.80
CA ARG A 11 -24.12 -34.90 -36.05
C ARG A 11 -24.74 -34.07 -34.91
N GLY A 12 -24.64 -34.53 -33.66
CA GLY A 12 -25.19 -33.79 -32.49
C GLY A 12 -24.17 -33.09 -31.59
N GLY A 13 -22.87 -33.41 -31.70
CA GLY A 13 -21.89 -33.07 -30.66
C GLY A 13 -21.30 -31.65 -30.70
N ALA A 14 -21.34 -30.97 -31.85
CA ALA A 14 -20.60 -29.72 -32.02
C ALA A 14 -21.29 -28.48 -31.39
N LEU A 15 -22.63 -28.46 -31.39
CA LEU A 15 -23.41 -27.33 -30.85
C LEU A 15 -23.39 -27.27 -29.32
N ALA A 16 -23.27 -28.42 -28.66
CA ALA A 16 -23.18 -28.47 -27.20
C ALA A 16 -21.87 -27.88 -26.67
N LEU A 17 -20.75 -28.04 -27.40
CA LEU A 17 -19.45 -27.50 -27.00
C LEU A 17 -19.39 -25.97 -27.15
N ALA A 18 -19.94 -25.42 -28.23
CA ALA A 18 -19.97 -23.97 -28.46
C ALA A 18 -20.82 -23.23 -27.42
N LEU A 19 -21.91 -23.84 -26.95
CA LEU A 19 -22.75 -23.27 -25.90
C LEU A 19 -22.07 -23.28 -24.53
N LEU A 20 -21.25 -24.30 -24.25
CA LEU A 20 -20.53 -24.45 -22.97
C LEU A 20 -19.37 -23.45 -22.83
N ILE A 21 -18.74 -23.04 -23.94
CA ILE A 21 -17.70 -22.00 -23.96
C ILE A 21 -18.30 -20.60 -23.70
N LEU A 22 -19.54 -20.35 -24.14
CA LEU A 22 -20.26 -19.09 -23.88
C LEU A 22 -20.76 -18.93 -22.44
N LEU A 23 -20.81 -20.02 -21.67
CA LEU A 23 -21.25 -20.04 -20.27
C LEU A 23 -20.09 -19.97 -19.27
N LEU A 24 -18.85 -19.85 -19.72
CA LEU A 24 -17.73 -19.58 -18.82
C LEU A 24 -17.95 -18.18 -18.23
N PRO A 25 -18.21 -18.05 -16.92
CA PRO A 25 -18.14 -16.74 -16.29
C PRO A 25 -16.71 -16.27 -16.49
N VAL A 26 -16.54 -15.13 -17.15
CA VAL A 26 -15.32 -14.34 -17.01
C VAL A 26 -15.32 -13.90 -15.55
N MET A 27 -14.88 -14.78 -14.66
CA MET A 27 -14.40 -14.41 -13.33
C MET A 27 -13.09 -13.66 -13.59
N GLY A 28 -13.23 -12.42 -14.07
CA GLY A 28 -12.20 -11.42 -13.88
C GLY A 28 -12.07 -11.28 -12.38
N LEU A 29 -11.08 -11.97 -11.82
CA LEU A 29 -10.55 -11.63 -10.51
C LEU A 29 -10.26 -10.14 -10.59
N ALA A 30 -10.98 -9.32 -9.83
CA ALA A 30 -10.64 -7.93 -9.67
C ALA A 30 -9.19 -7.93 -9.17
N GLN A 31 -8.25 -7.63 -10.07
CA GLN A 31 -6.87 -7.43 -9.67
C GLN A 31 -6.90 -6.29 -8.65
N PRO A 32 -6.23 -6.44 -7.50
CA PRO A 32 -6.03 -5.32 -6.59
C PRO A 32 -5.56 -4.12 -7.42
N ALA A 33 -6.15 -2.95 -7.17
CA ALA A 33 -5.71 -1.75 -7.86
C ALA A 33 -4.18 -1.63 -7.68
N PRO A 34 -3.42 -1.38 -8.76
CA PRO A 34 -1.98 -1.28 -8.65
C PRO A 34 -1.62 -0.15 -7.68
N ASP A 35 -0.55 -0.32 -6.92
CA ASP A 35 -0.06 0.76 -6.05
C ASP A 35 0.23 2.00 -6.90
N PRO A 36 -0.03 3.22 -6.38
CA PRO A 36 0.14 4.44 -7.17
C PRO A 36 1.58 4.64 -7.68
N LEU A 37 2.57 4.17 -6.91
CA LEU A 37 3.98 4.17 -7.28
C LEU A 37 4.57 2.78 -7.09
N THR A 38 5.52 2.44 -7.95
CA THR A 38 6.38 1.27 -7.78
C THR A 38 7.84 1.70 -7.85
N ILE A 39 8.58 1.46 -6.77
CA ILE A 39 10.02 1.73 -6.71
C ILE A 39 10.74 0.41 -6.96
N THR A 40 11.65 0.40 -7.92
CA THR A 40 12.39 -0.80 -8.33
C THR A 40 13.88 -0.60 -8.10
N ALA A 41 14.51 -1.55 -7.41
CA ALA A 41 15.97 -1.70 -7.43
C ALA A 41 16.36 -2.69 -8.52
N ALA A 42 17.33 -2.33 -9.35
CA ALA A 42 17.88 -3.18 -10.40
C ALA A 42 19.40 -3.30 -10.27
N TRP A 43 19.91 -4.53 -10.31
CA TRP A 43 21.34 -4.83 -10.29
C TRP A 43 21.67 -5.94 -11.28
N THR A 44 22.97 -6.09 -11.58
CA THR A 44 23.48 -7.25 -12.33
C THR A 44 24.07 -8.21 -11.31
N GLY A 45 23.51 -9.42 -11.20
CA GLY A 45 24.00 -10.48 -10.31
C GLY A 45 25.43 -10.90 -10.64
N THR A 46 26.06 -11.59 -9.70
CA THR A 46 27.45 -12.06 -9.86
C THR A 46 27.67 -13.03 -11.04
N ASP A 47 26.59 -13.65 -11.52
CA ASP A 47 26.55 -14.51 -12.70
C ASP A 47 26.28 -13.75 -14.02
N GLY A 48 26.15 -12.42 -13.95
CA GLY A 48 25.83 -11.55 -15.09
C GLY A 48 24.33 -11.45 -15.41
N THR A 49 23.46 -12.07 -14.60
CA THR A 49 22.01 -11.99 -14.83
C THR A 49 21.42 -10.68 -14.30
N PRO A 50 20.52 -10.02 -15.04
CA PRO A 50 19.79 -8.87 -14.51
C PRO A 50 18.81 -9.33 -13.44
N GLN A 51 18.85 -8.67 -12.28
CA GLN A 51 18.00 -8.94 -11.14
C GLN A 51 17.27 -7.66 -10.73
N THR A 52 16.05 -7.81 -10.22
CA THR A 52 15.24 -6.69 -9.74
C THR A 52 14.51 -7.01 -8.44
N ALA A 53 14.29 -5.98 -7.64
CA ALA A 53 13.44 -6.01 -6.44
C ALA A 53 12.46 -4.85 -6.50
N GLN A 54 11.22 -5.08 -6.07
CA GLN A 54 10.16 -4.08 -6.08
C GLN A 54 9.76 -3.72 -4.66
N SER A 55 9.43 -2.45 -4.45
CA SER A 55 8.90 -1.96 -3.18
C SER A 55 7.46 -2.41 -2.95
N VAL A 56 7.09 -2.55 -1.68
CA VAL A 56 5.71 -2.72 -1.25
C VAL A 56 5.22 -1.44 -0.54
N ALA A 57 3.96 -1.08 -0.72
CA ALA A 57 3.36 0.04 0.01
C ALA A 57 3.21 -0.31 1.50
N VAL A 58 3.56 0.63 2.38
CA VAL A 58 3.39 0.52 3.83
C VAL A 58 1.93 0.84 4.17
N ILE A 59 1.25 -0.09 4.82
CA ILE A 59 -0.20 0.00 5.10
C ILE A 59 -0.52 0.65 6.45
N TYR A 60 0.49 1.05 7.22
CA TYR A 60 0.29 1.60 8.56
C TYR A 60 -0.15 3.07 8.50
N PRO A 61 -1.24 3.48 9.16
CA PRO A 61 -1.78 4.84 9.07
C PRO A 61 -0.81 5.94 9.50
N GLN A 62 0.12 5.66 10.42
CA GLN A 62 1.15 6.60 10.84
C GLN A 62 2.25 6.87 9.79
N TYR A 63 2.32 6.06 8.73
CA TYR A 63 3.29 6.15 7.65
C TYR A 63 2.57 6.31 6.30
N PRO A 64 1.89 7.45 6.04
CA PRO A 64 1.28 7.68 4.73
C PRO A 64 2.34 7.76 3.64
N ASN A 65 1.98 7.41 2.40
CA ASN A 65 2.86 7.53 1.22
C ASN A 65 4.26 6.90 1.42
N SER A 66 4.30 5.82 2.21
CA SER A 66 5.54 5.16 2.58
C SER A 66 5.69 3.85 1.83
N TYR A 67 6.91 3.55 1.41
CA TYR A 67 7.27 2.37 0.65
C TYR A 67 8.40 1.62 1.34
N TRP A 68 8.32 0.30 1.32
CA TRP A 68 9.32 -0.61 1.84
C TRP A 68 9.97 -1.35 0.69
N LEU A 69 11.27 -1.16 0.51
CA LEU A 69 12.05 -1.84 -0.51
C LEU A 69 13.02 -2.81 0.16
N TYR A 70 12.74 -4.10 -0.01
CA TYR A 70 13.67 -5.14 0.40
C TYR A 70 14.73 -5.34 -0.66
N VAL A 71 15.98 -5.11 -0.27
CA VAL A 71 17.16 -5.19 -1.13
C VAL A 71 18.08 -6.26 -0.57
N PRO A 72 18.31 -7.38 -1.26
CA PRO A 72 19.23 -8.40 -0.77
C PRO A 72 20.65 -7.83 -0.66
N GLN A 73 21.46 -8.36 0.27
CA GLN A 73 22.83 -7.87 0.51
C GLN A 73 23.72 -7.89 -0.74
N GLU A 74 23.46 -8.81 -1.68
CA GLU A 74 24.10 -8.82 -3.01
C GLU A 74 23.85 -7.54 -3.80
N ALA A 75 22.60 -7.07 -3.84
CA ALA A 75 22.20 -5.87 -4.54
C ALA A 75 22.82 -4.60 -3.93
N VAL A 76 23.03 -4.58 -2.60
CA VAL A 76 23.78 -3.52 -1.93
C VAL A 76 25.26 -3.54 -2.34
N SER A 77 25.86 -4.73 -2.40
CA SER A 77 27.27 -4.91 -2.74
C SER A 77 27.57 -4.59 -4.21
N LEU A 78 26.59 -4.80 -5.09
CA LEU A 78 26.68 -4.54 -6.54
C LEU A 78 26.10 -3.17 -6.93
N ASP A 79 25.81 -2.34 -5.93
CA ASP A 79 25.31 -0.97 -6.07
C ASP A 79 24.09 -0.86 -6.98
N ALA A 80 22.98 -1.49 -6.58
CA ALA A 80 21.75 -1.47 -7.36
C ALA A 80 21.29 -0.03 -7.65
N SER A 81 20.72 0.14 -8.84
CA SER A 81 20.12 1.40 -9.28
C SER A 81 18.63 1.43 -8.95
N LEU A 82 18.13 2.56 -8.48
CA LEU A 82 16.72 2.77 -8.19
C LEU A 82 16.01 3.44 -9.36
N SER A 83 14.79 3.00 -9.63
CA SER A 83 13.85 3.66 -10.53
C SER A 83 12.47 3.76 -9.88
N ILE A 84 11.76 4.83 -10.24
CA ILE A 84 10.39 5.08 -9.76
C ILE A 84 9.45 5.06 -10.96
N THR A 85 8.44 4.21 -10.89
CA THR A 85 7.36 4.15 -11.86
C THR A 85 6.10 4.74 -11.24
N ASP A 86 5.54 5.76 -11.88
CA ASP A 86 4.22 6.28 -11.58
C ASP A 86 3.16 5.51 -12.37
N ASN A 87 2.39 4.68 -11.68
CA ASN A 87 1.40 3.81 -12.31
C ASN A 87 0.12 4.54 -12.70
N TYR A 88 -0.12 5.74 -12.15
CA TYR A 88 -1.30 6.55 -12.42
C TYR A 88 -1.03 7.81 -13.24
N ALA A 89 0.24 8.06 -13.60
CA ALA A 89 0.67 9.29 -14.27
C ALA A 89 0.20 10.55 -13.53
N ALA A 90 0.17 10.50 -12.20
CA ALA A 90 -0.22 11.59 -11.31
C ALA A 90 0.87 12.68 -11.20
N TYR A 91 2.13 12.35 -11.50
CA TYR A 91 3.31 13.22 -11.36
C TYR A 91 3.95 13.50 -12.73
N PRO A 92 3.37 14.41 -13.55
CA PRO A 92 3.87 14.69 -14.90
C PRO A 92 5.27 15.34 -14.92
N GLY A 93 5.72 15.93 -13.82
CA GLY A 93 7.10 16.42 -13.66
C GLY A 93 8.10 15.35 -13.23
N GLY A 94 7.64 14.12 -12.97
CA GLY A 94 8.45 13.04 -12.44
C GLY A 94 8.70 13.17 -10.93
N PHE A 95 9.88 12.77 -10.48
CA PHE A 95 10.28 12.77 -9.08
C PHE A 95 11.59 13.52 -8.91
N ASN A 96 11.79 14.11 -7.73
CA ASN A 96 13.06 14.73 -7.38
C ASN A 96 14.19 13.70 -7.14
N LEU A 97 13.85 12.41 -6.99
CA LEU A 97 14.79 11.30 -6.99
C LEU A 97 15.15 10.94 -8.44
N PRO A 98 16.40 11.12 -8.88
CA PRO A 98 16.82 10.78 -10.23
C PRO A 98 16.61 9.30 -10.55
N GLN A 99 16.11 9.04 -11.76
CA GLN A 99 15.99 7.69 -12.28
C GLN A 99 17.37 7.06 -12.49
N GLY A 100 17.55 5.83 -12.04
CA GLY A 100 18.82 5.11 -12.08
C GLY A 100 19.82 5.50 -10.98
N GLN A 101 19.41 6.27 -9.96
CA GLN A 101 20.29 6.63 -8.86
C GLN A 101 20.78 5.38 -8.12
N LEU A 102 22.09 5.30 -7.88
CA LEU A 102 22.71 4.17 -7.21
C LEU A 102 22.41 4.18 -5.71
N LEU A 103 22.24 3.00 -5.11
CA LEU A 103 22.01 2.82 -3.67
C LEU A 103 23.08 3.54 -2.83
N SER A 104 24.35 3.44 -3.23
CA SER A 104 25.48 4.09 -2.55
C SER A 104 25.38 5.62 -2.49
N GLN A 105 24.63 6.23 -3.41
CA GLN A 105 24.49 7.69 -3.53
C GLN A 105 23.28 8.25 -2.79
N LEU A 106 22.39 7.39 -2.30
CA LEU A 106 21.17 7.80 -1.60
C LEU A 106 21.42 8.22 -0.15
N GLY A 107 22.58 7.86 0.41
CA GLY A 107 22.88 8.08 1.83
C GLY A 107 21.86 7.42 2.77
N TYR A 108 21.23 6.32 2.34
CA TYR A 108 20.21 5.63 3.11
C TYR A 108 20.82 4.89 4.31
N VAL A 109 19.99 4.65 5.31
CA VAL A 109 20.31 3.79 6.45
C VAL A 109 19.42 2.55 6.37
N ASP A 110 20.02 1.37 6.53
CA ASP A 110 19.26 0.12 6.53
C ASP A 110 18.20 0.13 7.64
N ALA A 111 16.95 -0.06 7.25
CA ALA A 111 15.79 -0.09 8.14
C ALA A 111 15.69 -1.40 8.94
N GLY A 112 16.38 -2.47 8.52
CA GLY A 112 16.31 -3.76 9.21
C GLY A 112 14.89 -4.32 9.17
N THR A 113 14.26 -4.52 10.32
CA THR A 113 12.87 -5.03 10.40
C THR A 113 11.85 -3.94 10.71
N VAL A 114 12.27 -2.72 11.01
CA VAL A 114 11.38 -1.68 11.56
C VAL A 114 11.34 -0.45 10.65
N LEU A 115 10.20 0.25 10.67
CA LEU A 115 10.10 1.59 10.09
C LEU A 115 10.87 2.55 11.02
N ASN A 116 12.12 2.85 10.65
CA ASN A 116 13.03 3.69 11.42
C ASN A 116 12.78 5.19 11.17
N ASP A 117 13.54 6.06 11.82
CA ASP A 117 13.39 7.52 11.64
C ASP A 117 14.21 8.08 10.46
N MET A 118 14.85 7.22 9.65
CA MET A 118 15.73 7.64 8.54
C MET A 118 15.30 7.08 7.18
N PRO A 119 14.08 7.37 6.71
CA PRO A 119 13.70 7.06 5.33
C PRO A 119 14.43 7.94 4.33
N VAL A 120 14.53 7.45 3.09
CA VAL A 120 14.87 8.27 1.93
C VAL A 120 13.63 9.08 1.56
N PHE A 121 13.69 10.39 1.73
CA PHE A 121 12.62 11.30 1.36
C PHE A 121 12.72 11.67 -0.12
N PHE A 122 11.60 11.58 -0.83
CA PHE A 122 11.49 12.04 -2.21
C PHE A 122 10.10 12.62 -2.47
N GLN A 123 9.98 13.38 -3.55
CA GLN A 123 8.81 14.18 -3.87
C GLN A 123 8.36 13.92 -5.31
N GLY A 124 7.05 13.79 -5.50
CA GLY A 124 6.42 13.84 -6.81
C GLY A 124 6.26 15.28 -7.27
N LEU A 125 6.56 15.54 -8.54
CA LEU A 125 6.57 16.87 -9.15
C LEU A 125 5.43 17.04 -10.16
N ASP A 126 4.86 18.25 -10.20
CA ASP A 126 3.90 18.63 -11.24
C ASP A 126 4.59 19.03 -12.56
N ALA A 127 3.81 19.40 -13.58
CA ALA A 127 4.33 19.77 -14.90
C ALA A 127 5.21 21.04 -14.89
N MET A 128 5.19 21.83 -13.81
CA MET A 128 6.03 22.99 -13.59
C MET A 128 7.26 22.68 -12.72
N GLY A 129 7.45 21.41 -12.34
CA GLY A 129 8.53 20.97 -11.46
C GLY A 129 8.34 21.35 -9.99
N GLN A 130 7.11 21.67 -9.56
CA GLN A 130 6.82 21.97 -8.17
C GLN A 130 6.45 20.69 -7.40
N PRO A 131 6.86 20.57 -6.12
CA PRO A 131 6.50 19.41 -5.30
C PRO A 131 5.00 19.42 -4.99
N VAL A 132 4.33 18.30 -5.26
CA VAL A 132 2.88 18.09 -5.03
C VAL A 132 2.56 16.92 -4.09
N ALA A 133 3.52 16.02 -3.86
CA ALA A 133 3.38 14.92 -2.91
C ALA A 133 4.74 14.57 -2.30
N ASP A 134 4.74 14.27 -1.01
CA ASP A 134 5.91 13.76 -0.28
C ASP A 134 5.80 12.26 -0.08
N PHE A 135 6.92 11.56 -0.25
CA PHE A 135 7.04 10.12 -0.13
C PHE A 135 8.24 9.74 0.75
N MET A 136 8.10 8.58 1.39
CA MET A 136 9.14 7.99 2.24
C MET A 136 9.49 6.61 1.69
N LEU A 137 10.77 6.36 1.47
CA LEU A 137 11.29 5.05 1.08
C LEU A 137 12.18 4.48 2.18
N PHE A 138 11.76 3.35 2.73
CA PHE A 138 12.55 2.54 3.66
C PHE A 138 13.23 1.42 2.89
N ILE A 139 14.55 1.31 3.05
CA ILE A 139 15.34 0.27 2.40
C ILE A 139 15.78 -0.72 3.48
N SER A 140 15.44 -1.99 3.30
CA SER A 140 15.78 -3.06 4.24
C SER A 140 16.60 -4.15 3.57
N THR A 141 17.66 -4.59 4.23
CA THR A 141 18.41 -5.78 3.81
C THR A 141 18.03 -7.06 4.57
N VAL A 142 17.13 -6.94 5.55
CA VAL A 142 16.83 -7.99 6.53
C VAL A 142 15.46 -8.62 6.29
N ALA A 143 14.43 -7.83 6.00
CA ALA A 143 13.05 -8.31 5.95
C ALA A 143 12.30 -7.84 4.68
N PRO A 144 11.51 -8.73 4.04
CA PRO A 144 10.72 -8.39 2.86
C PRO A 144 9.59 -7.41 3.15
N THR A 145 9.13 -7.34 4.41
CA THR A 145 8.07 -6.45 4.89
C THR A 145 8.44 -5.91 6.27
N PRO A 146 8.04 -4.67 6.60
CA PRO A 146 8.26 -4.13 7.94
C PRO A 146 7.47 -4.90 8.99
N GLU A 147 8.00 -4.97 10.20
CA GLU A 147 7.24 -5.38 11.38
C GLU A 147 6.17 -4.32 11.70
N PRO A 148 5.01 -4.74 12.23
CA PRO A 148 4.01 -3.81 12.72
C PRO A 148 4.61 -2.85 13.75
N PRO A 149 4.42 -1.53 13.58
CA PRO A 149 4.85 -0.58 14.60
C PRO A 149 4.09 -0.86 15.89
N PRO A 150 4.72 -0.64 17.06
CA PRO A 150 4.08 -0.87 18.34
C PRO A 150 2.79 -0.05 18.42
N GLU A 151 1.70 -0.68 18.84
CA GLU A 151 0.45 0.03 19.09
C GLU A 151 0.72 1.12 20.12
N VAL A 152 0.44 2.37 19.76
CA VAL A 152 0.42 3.45 20.74
C VAL A 152 -0.80 3.19 21.62
N THR A 153 -0.60 2.47 22.73
CA THR A 153 -1.63 2.30 23.74
C THR A 153 -1.84 3.66 24.38
N ALA A 154 -2.72 4.48 23.80
CA ALA A 154 -3.20 5.67 24.45
C ALA A 154 -3.92 5.18 25.72
N GLU A 155 -3.28 5.32 26.88
CA GLU A 155 -3.99 5.20 28.15
C GLU A 155 -5.20 6.15 28.06
N PRO A 156 -6.42 5.68 28.30
CA PRO A 156 -7.59 6.53 28.20
C PRO A 156 -7.42 7.65 29.22
N THR A 157 -7.21 8.88 28.74
CA THR A 157 -7.26 10.06 29.60
C THR A 157 -8.63 10.04 30.30
N PRO A 158 -8.70 9.91 31.63
CA PRO A 158 -9.99 9.89 32.31
C PRO A 158 -10.70 11.20 32.00
N VAL A 159 -11.84 11.12 31.31
CA VAL A 159 -12.71 12.28 31.08
C VAL A 159 -13.18 12.72 32.47
N PRO A 160 -12.89 13.98 32.90
CA PRO A 160 -13.38 14.45 34.18
C PRO A 160 -14.92 14.39 34.18
N PRO A 161 -15.56 13.99 35.28
CA PRO A 161 -17.01 13.93 35.36
C PRO A 161 -17.59 15.31 35.05
N ALA A 162 -18.52 15.39 34.09
CA ALA A 162 -19.22 16.62 33.78
C ALA A 162 -20.10 17.03 34.96
N THR A 163 -19.87 18.22 35.53
CA THR A 163 -20.75 18.79 36.56
C THR A 163 -21.96 19.45 35.89
N VAL A 164 -23.13 18.84 36.01
CA VAL A 164 -24.40 19.45 35.56
C VAL A 164 -25.04 20.19 36.74
N SER A 165 -25.15 21.51 36.64
CA SER A 165 -25.88 22.32 37.63
C SER A 165 -27.37 22.33 37.28
N VAL A 166 -28.18 21.59 38.04
CA VAL A 166 -29.64 21.63 37.89
C VAL A 166 -30.18 22.85 38.62
N ARG A 167 -30.77 23.79 37.88
CA ARG A 167 -31.46 24.97 38.43
C ARG A 167 -32.95 24.68 38.54
N TYR A 168 -33.50 24.72 39.76
CA TYR A 168 -34.93 24.55 39.99
C TYR A 168 -35.60 25.93 40.05
N LEU A 169 -36.52 26.18 39.12
CA LEU A 169 -37.35 27.38 39.11
C LEU A 169 -38.73 27.03 39.67
N ASP A 170 -39.21 27.82 40.63
CA ASP A 170 -40.59 27.74 41.09
C ASP A 170 -41.56 28.25 40.02
N GLN A 171 -42.53 27.44 39.63
CA GLN A 171 -43.40 27.70 38.48
C GLN A 171 -44.42 28.82 38.73
N SER A 172 -44.66 29.19 39.99
CA SER A 172 -45.61 30.23 40.39
C SER A 172 -44.99 31.61 40.61
N SER A 173 -43.70 31.66 40.97
CA SER A 173 -43.01 32.91 41.35
C SER A 173 -41.79 33.23 40.50
N MET A 174 -41.33 32.30 39.64
CA MET A 174 -40.04 32.36 38.93
C MET A 174 -38.83 32.62 39.86
N ALA A 175 -38.97 32.41 41.16
CA ALA A 175 -37.89 32.53 42.10
C ALA A 175 -36.97 31.31 42.02
N ASP A 176 -35.66 31.58 42.13
CA ASP A 176 -34.61 30.56 42.11
C ASP A 176 -34.59 29.81 43.44
N LEU A 177 -34.90 28.52 43.43
CA LEU A 177 -34.80 27.68 44.62
C LEU A 177 -33.34 27.23 44.74
N MET A 178 -32.59 27.86 45.66
CA MET A 178 -31.16 27.64 45.85
C MET A 178 -30.79 26.15 45.82
N GLY A 179 -29.89 25.79 44.90
CA GLY A 179 -29.55 24.42 44.54
C GLY A 179 -29.00 23.60 45.70
N ALA A 180 -29.48 22.36 45.81
CA ALA A 180 -28.83 21.34 46.61
C ALA A 180 -27.66 20.74 45.81
N THR A 181 -26.44 20.88 46.32
CA THR A 181 -25.28 20.12 45.85
C THR A 181 -25.37 18.72 46.45
N THR A 182 -25.57 17.69 45.63
CA THR A 182 -25.39 16.29 46.05
C THR A 182 -23.95 15.89 45.71
N GLN A 183 -23.19 15.44 46.71
CA GLN A 183 -21.87 14.79 46.53
C GLN A 183 -22.02 13.40 45.94
#